data_AF-Q8ZUL6-F1
#
_entry.id   AF-Q8ZUL6-F1
#
_cell.length_a   1.000
_cell.length_b   1.000
_cell.length_c   1.000
_cell.angle_alpha   90.00
_cell.angle_beta   90.00
_cell.angle_gamma   90.00
#
_symmetry.space_group_name_H-M   'P 1'
#
loop_
_entity.id
_entity.type
_entity.pdbx_description
1 polymer ?
#
loop_
_entity_poly.entity_id
_entity_poly.type
_entity_poly.pdbx_seq_one_letter_code
_entity_poly.pdbx_strand_id
1 'polypeptide(L)'
;MISKLVFLSSFLFLLLLAYRVGDGVIYPLTAGFFLAGIYLALLGTVFFFHEVPNLKMRLLEALAIVVLFASFYMIPPLVLTAIFAAAFVLLMPLYLGWRHGVFKGVLHIVLWLTLSWALSYVFHAPLPRALWADVLSVGLSGLAAHYLLLRLFSRGRGNRR
;
A
#
# COMPACT_ATOMS: atom_id res chain seq x y z
N MET A 1 2.51 -18.07 1.37
CA MET A 1 1.03 -17.92 1.53
C MET A 1 0.66 -16.72 2.40
N ILE A 2 1.42 -16.44 3.45
CA ILE A 2 1.10 -15.40 4.43
C ILE A 2 1.05 -13.98 3.82
N SER A 3 1.95 -13.62 2.89
CA SER A 3 1.94 -12.31 2.21
C SER A 3 0.65 -12.03 1.43
N LYS A 4 0.10 -13.05 0.75
CA LYS A 4 -1.17 -12.97 0.03
C LYS A 4 -2.35 -12.74 0.98
N LEU A 5 -2.33 -13.41 2.14
CA LEU A 5 -3.33 -13.21 3.19
C LEU A 5 -3.27 -11.79 3.75
N VAL A 6 -2.05 -11.30 4.05
CA VAL A 6 -1.84 -9.92 4.51
C VAL A 6 -2.35 -8.92 3.49
N PHE A 7 -2.04 -9.10 2.21
CA PHE A 7 -2.59 -8.28 1.13
C PHE A 7 -4.12 -8.32 1.13
N LEU A 8 -4.71 -9.52 1.05
CA LEU A 8 -6.16 -9.69 0.91
C LEU A 8 -6.91 -9.12 2.12
N SER A 9 -6.48 -9.45 3.34
CA SER A 9 -7.13 -8.99 4.57
C SER A 9 -7.04 -7.48 4.71
N SER A 10 -5.86 -6.90 4.43
CA SER A 10 -5.64 -5.45 4.56
C SER A 10 -6.37 -4.68 3.47
N PHE A 11 -6.40 -5.21 2.24
CA PHE A 11 -7.12 -4.62 1.13
C PHE A 11 -8.64 -4.65 1.34
N LEU A 12 -9.19 -5.78 1.80
CA LEU A 12 -10.62 -5.87 2.15
C LEU A 12 -10.96 -4.94 3.32
N PHE A 13 -10.11 -4.87 4.34
CA PHE A 13 -10.30 -3.95 5.46
C PHE A 13 -10.30 -2.49 5.00
N LEU A 14 -9.36 -2.09 4.13
CA LEU A 14 -9.34 -0.78 3.51
C LEU A 14 -10.60 -0.48 2.69
N LEU A 15 -11.07 -1.46 1.93
CA LEU A 15 -12.26 -1.31 1.11
C LEU A 15 -13.50 -1.04 1.97
N LEU A 16 -13.66 -1.80 3.05
CA LEU A 16 -14.75 -1.62 4.00
C LEU A 16 -14.68 -0.26 4.70
N LEU A 17 -13.48 0.17 5.10
CA LEU A 17 -13.29 1.50 5.68
C LEU A 17 -13.60 2.60 4.66
N ALA A 18 -13.08 2.50 3.44
CA ALA A 18 -13.29 3.48 2.39
C ALA A 18 -14.77 3.60 1.99
N TYR A 19 -15.51 2.48 2.02
CA TYR A 19 -16.95 2.47 1.79
C TYR A 19 -17.69 3.19 2.93
N ARG A 20 -17.32 2.92 4.19
CA ARG A 20 -17.94 3.55 5.37
C ARG A 20 -17.64 5.05 5.48
N VAL A 21 -16.48 5.48 5.02
CA VAL A 21 -15.97 6.86 5.13
C VAL A 21 -16.36 7.70 3.90
N GLY A 22 -17.27 7.19 3.05
CA GLY A 22 -17.66 7.78 1.76
C GLY A 22 -18.06 9.27 1.79
N ASP A 23 -18.40 9.80 2.96
CA ASP A 23 -18.77 11.20 3.21
C ASP A 23 -17.56 12.17 3.28
N GLY A 24 -16.33 11.63 3.22
CA GLY A 24 -15.08 12.41 3.19
C GLY A 24 -14.55 12.89 4.55
N VAL A 25 -15.26 12.60 5.65
CA VAL A 25 -14.84 13.00 7.00
C VAL A 25 -14.08 11.86 7.68
N ILE A 26 -12.78 12.04 7.86
CA ILE A 26 -11.92 11.07 8.55
C ILE A 26 -11.55 11.61 9.93
N TYR A 27 -12.13 11.01 10.97
CA TYR A 27 -11.71 11.26 12.35
C TYR A 27 -10.31 10.69 12.62
N PRO A 28 -9.54 11.23 13.58
CA PRO A 28 -8.15 10.81 13.82
C PRO A 28 -8.00 9.29 13.97
N LEU A 29 -8.87 8.63 14.74
CA LEU A 29 -8.79 7.17 14.93
C LEU A 29 -9.00 6.43 13.60
N THR A 30 -10.01 6.85 12.83
CA THR A 30 -10.30 6.29 11.51
C THR A 30 -9.15 6.52 10.54
N ALA A 31 -8.49 7.69 10.58
CA ALA A 31 -7.28 7.96 9.79
C ALA A 31 -6.16 6.99 10.17
N GLY A 32 -5.95 6.73 11.46
CA GLY A 32 -4.97 5.76 11.94
C GLY A 32 -5.20 4.36 11.37
N PHE A 33 -6.42 3.84 11.46
CA PHE A 33 -6.78 2.55 10.86
C PHE A 33 -6.62 2.55 9.34
N PHE A 34 -6.99 3.65 8.68
CA PHE A 34 -6.87 3.78 7.23
C PHE A 34 -5.40 3.76 6.79
N LEU A 35 -4.53 4.55 7.42
CA LEU A 35 -3.10 4.57 7.13
C LEU A 35 -2.43 3.22 7.44
N ALA A 36 -2.80 2.57 8.55
CA ALA A 36 -2.31 1.24 8.90
C ALA A 36 -2.73 0.20 7.84
N GLY A 37 -3.97 0.28 7.36
CA GLY A 37 -4.46 -0.53 6.25
C GLY A 37 -3.65 -0.29 4.97
N ILE A 38 -3.41 0.98 4.59
CA ILE A 38 -2.63 1.35 3.40
C ILE A 38 -1.23 0.75 3.50
N TYR A 39 -0.59 0.88 4.66
CA TYR A 39 0.74 0.34 4.90
C TYR A 39 0.80 -1.17 4.65
N LEU A 40 -0.09 -1.94 5.27
CA LEU A 40 -0.11 -3.40 5.13
C LEU A 40 -0.55 -3.84 3.73
N ALA A 41 -1.46 -3.10 3.08
CA ALA A 41 -1.85 -3.37 1.71
C ALA A 41 -0.69 -3.12 0.74
N LEU A 42 0.03 -1.99 0.85
CA LEU A 42 1.23 -1.72 0.04
C LEU A 42 2.32 -2.77 0.27
N LEU A 43 2.56 -3.13 1.52
CA LEU A 43 3.50 -4.20 1.88
C LEU A 43 3.08 -5.52 1.23
N GLY A 44 1.78 -5.85 1.29
CA GLY A 44 1.18 -7.00 0.63
C GLY A 44 1.31 -6.96 -0.90
N THR A 45 1.15 -5.79 -1.53
CA THR A 45 1.28 -5.62 -2.98
C THR A 45 2.72 -5.83 -3.43
N VAL A 46 3.68 -5.19 -2.75
CA VAL A 46 5.11 -5.30 -3.06
C VAL A 46 5.58 -6.74 -2.85
N PHE A 47 5.25 -7.33 -1.72
CA PHE A 47 5.68 -8.68 -1.37
C PHE A 47 4.67 -9.76 -1.80
N PHE A 48 3.74 -9.48 -2.72
CA PHE A 48 2.69 -10.45 -3.07
C PHE A 48 3.25 -11.79 -3.56
N PHE A 49 4.35 -11.71 -4.32
CA PHE A 49 5.08 -12.86 -4.86
C PHE A 49 6.28 -13.29 -4.01
N HIS A 50 6.52 -12.63 -2.88
CA HIS A 50 7.64 -12.89 -1.98
C HIS A 50 7.13 -13.08 -0.55
N GLU A 51 8.02 -13.31 0.41
CA GLU A 51 7.66 -13.33 1.83
C GLU A 51 7.89 -11.95 2.45
N VAL A 52 6.97 -11.54 3.32
CA VAL A 52 7.09 -10.27 4.04
C VAL A 52 8.16 -10.42 5.13
N PRO A 53 9.21 -9.59 5.14
CA PRO A 53 10.26 -9.68 6.14
C PRO A 53 9.76 -9.23 7.52
N ASN A 54 9.97 -10.08 8.52
CA ASN A 54 9.62 -9.82 9.93
C ASN A 54 8.18 -9.35 10.12
N LEU A 55 7.21 -10.13 9.64
CA LEU A 55 5.79 -9.77 9.67
C LEU A 55 5.30 -9.27 11.04
N LYS A 56 5.74 -9.89 12.14
CA LYS A 56 5.38 -9.46 13.50
C LYS A 56 5.71 -7.99 13.74
N MET A 57 6.89 -7.55 13.33
CA MET A 57 7.30 -6.15 13.45
C MET A 57 6.46 -5.24 12.56
N ARG A 58 6.10 -5.69 11.36
CA ARG A 58 5.26 -4.92 10.42
C ARG A 58 3.85 -4.71 10.96
N LEU A 59 3.29 -5.71 11.63
CA LEU A 59 2.01 -5.58 12.33
C LEU A 59 2.11 -4.64 13.54
N LEU A 60 3.22 -4.67 14.29
CA LEU A 60 3.46 -3.73 15.38
C LEU A 60 3.60 -2.29 14.88
N GLU A 61 4.28 -2.06 13.75
CA GLU A 61 4.36 -0.74 13.11
C GLU A 61 2.97 -0.24 12.68
N ALA A 62 2.15 -1.12 12.09
CA ALA A 62 0.77 -0.79 11.74
C ALA A 62 -0.06 -0.42 12.98
N LEU A 63 0.09 -1.17 14.07
CA LEU A 63 -0.55 -0.88 15.35
C LEU A 63 -0.07 0.45 15.94
N ALA A 64 1.23 0.74 15.85
CA ALA A 64 1.81 1.99 16.33
C ALA A 64 1.23 3.21 15.59
N ILE A 65 0.93 3.09 14.29
CA ILE A 65 0.24 4.13 13.52
C ILE A 65 -1.16 4.37 14.11
N VAL A 66 -1.93 3.32 14.39
CA VAL A 66 -3.26 3.45 14.99
C VAL A 66 -3.19 4.15 16.35
N VAL A 67 -2.26 3.74 17.21
CA VAL A 67 -2.06 4.33 18.54
C VAL A 67 -1.64 5.80 18.45
N LEU A 68 -0.71 6.12 17.54
CA LEU A 68 -0.27 7.50 17.29
C LEU A 68 -1.46 8.39 16.93
N PHE A 69 -2.30 7.98 15.98
CA PHE A 69 -3.46 8.77 15.57
C PHE A 69 -4.57 8.81 16.62
N ALA A 70 -4.72 7.76 17.43
CA ALA A 70 -5.58 7.79 18.61
C ALA A 70 -5.11 8.82 19.64
N SER A 71 -3.80 9.05 19.78
CA SER A 71 -3.27 10.05 20.72
C SER A 71 -3.62 11.50 20.33
N PHE A 72 -3.95 11.76 19.06
CA PHE A 72 -4.31 13.11 18.60
C PHE A 72 -5.60 13.63 19.24
N TYR A 73 -6.47 12.75 19.74
CA TYR A 73 -7.64 13.17 20.54
C TYR A 73 -7.24 13.83 21.85
N MET A 74 -6.13 13.40 22.45
CA MET A 74 -5.68 13.87 23.75
C MET A 74 -4.62 14.98 23.62
N ILE A 75 -3.82 14.94 22.55
CA ILE A 75 -2.68 15.83 22.36
C ILE A 75 -2.68 16.37 20.92
N PRO A 76 -3.46 17.44 20.63
CA PRO A 76 -3.57 18.02 19.29
C PRO A 76 -2.25 18.44 18.63
N PRO A 77 -1.21 18.91 19.36
CA PRO A 77 0.09 19.23 18.75
C PRO A 77 0.77 18.08 18.02
N LEU A 78 0.42 16.81 18.32
CA LEU A 78 0.99 15.66 17.61
C LEU A 78 0.54 15.54 16.16
N VAL A 79 -0.41 16.34 15.67
CA VAL A 79 -0.86 16.29 14.26
C VAL A 79 0.30 16.50 13.27
N LEU A 80 1.36 17.25 13.61
CA LEU A 80 2.56 17.36 12.75
C LEU A 80 3.23 16.00 12.48
N THR A 81 3.13 15.06 13.42
CA THR A 81 3.66 13.70 13.27
C THR A 81 2.90 12.88 12.23
N ALA A 82 1.68 13.29 11.86
CA ALA A 82 0.90 12.65 10.79
C ALA A 82 1.61 12.73 9.44
N ILE A 83 2.35 13.80 9.16
CA ILE A 83 3.12 13.98 7.92
C ILE A 83 4.22 12.91 7.86
N PHE A 84 4.96 12.73 8.96
CA PHE A 84 5.99 11.70 9.06
C PHE A 84 5.40 10.29 8.98
N ALA A 85 4.24 10.05 9.59
CA ALA A 85 3.55 8.77 9.50
C ALA A 85 3.12 8.46 8.06
N ALA A 86 2.55 9.42 7.33
CA ALA A 86 2.18 9.25 5.94
C ALA A 86 3.40 8.97 5.04
N ALA A 87 4.50 9.72 5.23
CA ALA A 87 5.75 9.46 4.53
C ALA A 87 6.29 8.05 4.83
N PHE A 88 6.25 7.61 6.09
CA PHE A 88 6.65 6.26 6.48
C PHE A 88 5.79 5.19 5.79
N VAL A 89 4.47 5.34 5.79
CA VAL A 89 3.51 4.40 5.17
C VAL A 89 3.82 4.20 3.67
N LEU A 90 4.20 5.27 2.97
CA LEU A 90 4.49 5.22 1.54
C LEU A 90 5.91 4.71 1.24
N LEU A 91 6.91 5.18 1.98
CA LEU A 91 8.32 4.92 1.68
C LEU A 91 8.82 3.59 2.24
N MET A 92 8.30 3.14 3.38
CA MET A 92 8.79 1.94 4.05
C MET A 92 8.58 0.66 3.22
N PRO A 93 7.41 0.40 2.60
CA PRO A 93 7.22 -0.76 1.73
C PRO A 93 8.15 -0.73 0.51
N LEU A 94 8.38 0.45 -0.07
CA LEU A 94 9.32 0.64 -1.19
C LEU A 94 10.76 0.33 -0.78
N TYR A 95 11.20 0.89 0.35
CA TYR A 95 12.52 0.63 0.91
C TYR A 95 12.73 -0.86 1.21
N LEU A 96 11.73 -1.52 1.81
CA LEU A 96 11.81 -2.95 2.10
C LEU A 96 11.86 -3.78 0.82
N GLY A 97 11.02 -3.47 -0.16
CA GLY A 97 11.01 -4.14 -1.46
C GLY A 97 12.34 -3.99 -2.20
N TRP A 98 12.97 -2.81 -2.09
CA TRP A 98 14.32 -2.57 -2.60
C TRP A 98 15.36 -3.41 -1.89
N ARG A 99 15.41 -3.29 -0.55
CA ARG A 99 16.41 -3.95 0.31
C ARG A 99 16.37 -5.47 0.18
N HIS A 100 15.19 -6.05 -0.03
CA HIS A 100 15.02 -7.50 -0.15
C HIS A 100 15.01 -7.98 -1.62
N GLY A 101 15.36 -7.14 -2.59
CA GLY A 101 15.53 -7.53 -3.99
C GLY A 101 14.23 -7.90 -4.73
N VAL A 102 13.08 -7.50 -4.19
CA VAL A 102 11.78 -7.61 -4.85
C VAL A 102 11.79 -6.73 -6.10
N PHE A 103 12.17 -5.46 -5.93
CA PHE A 103 12.46 -4.58 -7.05
C PHE A 103 13.83 -4.88 -7.64
N LYS A 104 13.93 -4.86 -8.98
CA LYS A 104 15.16 -5.21 -9.72
C LYS A 104 16.11 -4.03 -9.95
N GLY A 105 15.77 -2.84 -9.47
CA GLY A 105 16.49 -1.60 -9.73
C GLY A 105 15.55 -0.39 -9.73
N VAL A 106 16.11 0.84 -9.74
CA VAL A 106 15.32 2.08 -9.55
C VAL A 106 14.32 2.21 -10.68
N LEU A 107 14.74 1.80 -11.89
CA LEU A 107 13.89 1.71 -13.06
C LEU A 107 12.65 0.84 -12.82
N HIS A 108 12.76 -0.28 -12.09
CA HIS A 108 11.60 -1.11 -11.78
C HIS A 108 10.62 -0.36 -10.87
N ILE A 109 11.10 0.34 -9.84
CA ILE A 109 10.23 1.15 -8.97
C ILE A 109 9.52 2.23 -9.79
N VAL A 110 10.25 2.98 -10.62
CA VAL A 110 9.69 4.05 -11.45
C VAL A 110 8.64 3.50 -12.40
N LEU A 111 8.96 2.42 -13.12
CA LEU A 111 8.00 1.76 -14.02
C LEU A 111 6.79 1.20 -13.26
N TRP A 112 6.99 0.70 -12.04
CA TRP A 112 5.89 0.19 -11.23
C TRP A 112 4.94 1.33 -10.85
N LEU A 113 5.46 2.46 -10.38
CA LEU A 113 4.66 3.63 -10.04
C LEU A 113 3.92 4.20 -11.25
N THR A 114 4.61 4.40 -12.38
CA THR A 114 3.98 4.96 -13.59
C THR A 114 2.93 4.02 -14.19
N LEU A 115 3.20 2.72 -14.24
CA LEU A 115 2.26 1.73 -14.76
C LEU A 115 1.05 1.57 -13.83
N SER A 116 1.26 1.58 -12.51
CA SER A 116 0.16 1.56 -11.53
C SER A 116 -0.74 2.77 -11.68
N TRP A 117 -0.17 3.96 -11.86
CA TRP A 117 -0.93 5.19 -12.08
C TRP A 117 -1.73 5.15 -13.39
N ALA A 118 -1.10 4.74 -14.50
CA ALA A 118 -1.77 4.62 -15.80
C ALA A 118 -2.91 3.61 -15.77
N LEU A 119 -2.69 2.42 -15.19
CA LEU A 119 -3.73 1.40 -15.01
C LEU A 119 -4.84 1.89 -14.07
N SER A 120 -4.49 2.62 -13.00
CA SER A 120 -5.47 3.19 -12.08
C SER A 120 -6.40 4.17 -12.80
N TYR A 121 -5.90 5.00 -13.70
CA TYR A 121 -6.73 5.90 -14.49
C TYR A 121 -7.74 5.14 -15.35
N VAL A 122 -7.30 4.05 -16.00
CA VAL A 122 -8.16 3.19 -16.82
C VAL A 122 -9.21 2.46 -15.98
N PHE A 123 -8.81 1.87 -14.84
CA PHE A 123 -9.72 1.16 -13.95
C PHE A 123 -10.68 2.07 -13.19
N HIS A 124 -10.29 3.33 -12.95
CA HIS A 124 -11.14 4.31 -12.27
C HIS A 124 -12.15 4.96 -13.22
N ALA A 125 -11.86 5.06 -14.52
CA ALA A 125 -12.76 5.67 -15.51
C ALA A 125 -14.22 5.14 -15.48
N PRO A 126 -14.50 3.82 -15.32
CA PRO A 126 -15.87 3.31 -15.23
C PRO A 126 -16.47 3.36 -13.81
N LEU A 127 -15.70 3.76 -12.79
CA LEU A 127 -16.14 3.73 -11.39
C LEU A 127 -16.71 5.08 -10.93
N PRO A 128 -17.62 5.09 -9.94
CA PRO A 128 -18.06 6.35 -9.33
C PRO A 128 -16.89 7.02 -8.62
N ARG A 129 -16.90 8.37 -8.58
CA ARG A 129 -15.91 9.18 -7.85
C ARG A 129 -16.11 9.08 -6.33
N ALA A 130 -15.77 7.92 -5.78
CA ALA A 130 -15.88 7.60 -4.37
C ALA A 130 -14.57 7.00 -3.86
N LEU A 131 -14.23 7.24 -2.60
CA LEU A 131 -12.98 6.79 -2.00
C LEU A 131 -12.76 5.27 -2.10
N TRP A 132 -13.82 4.47 -1.99
CA TRP A 132 -13.72 3.01 -2.14
C TRP A 132 -13.34 2.60 -3.56
N ALA A 133 -13.80 3.34 -4.57
CA ALA A 133 -13.45 3.10 -5.97
C ALA A 133 -11.98 3.48 -6.25
N ASP A 134 -11.47 4.54 -5.62
CA ASP A 134 -10.05 4.90 -5.68
C ASP A 134 -9.18 3.78 -5.07
N VAL A 135 -9.54 3.31 -3.87
CA VAL A 135 -8.82 2.22 -3.21
C VAL A 135 -8.81 0.95 -4.05
N LEU A 136 -9.96 0.57 -4.63
CA LEU A 136 -10.04 -0.58 -5.54
C LEU A 136 -9.11 -0.41 -6.73
N SER A 137 -9.24 0.73 -7.41
CA SER A 137 -8.49 1.00 -8.64
C SER A 137 -6.99 0.97 -8.39
N VAL A 138 -6.52 1.67 -7.35
CA VAL A 138 -5.09 1.76 -7.00
C VAL A 138 -4.54 0.41 -6.53
N GLY A 139 -5.28 -0.34 -5.73
CA GLY A 139 -4.82 -1.65 -5.25
C GLY A 139 -4.70 -2.68 -6.37
N LEU A 140 -5.71 -2.75 -7.24
CA LEU A 140 -5.71 -3.66 -8.40
C LEU A 140 -4.66 -3.26 -9.43
N SER A 141 -4.56 -1.97 -9.76
CA SER A 141 -3.57 -1.45 -10.71
C SER A 141 -2.14 -1.67 -10.21
N GLY A 142 -1.90 -1.44 -8.92
CA GLY A 142 -0.61 -1.65 -8.26
C GLY A 142 -0.16 -3.10 -8.36
N LEU A 143 -1.06 -4.04 -8.06
CA LEU A 143 -0.77 -5.47 -8.13
C LEU A 143 -0.57 -5.94 -9.58
N ALA A 144 -1.43 -5.49 -10.51
CA ALA A 144 -1.34 -5.81 -11.93
C ALA A 144 -0.03 -5.29 -12.54
N ALA A 145 0.35 -4.05 -12.25
CA ALA A 145 1.61 -3.46 -12.67
C ALA A 145 2.80 -4.26 -12.15
N HIS A 146 2.77 -4.65 -10.88
CA HIS A 146 3.84 -5.43 -10.26
C HIS A 146 4.00 -6.80 -10.94
N TYR A 147 2.89 -7.50 -11.18
CA TYR A 147 2.89 -8.77 -11.89
C TYR A 147 3.44 -8.64 -13.32
N LEU A 148 2.98 -7.64 -14.08
CA LEU A 148 3.44 -7.40 -15.45
C LEU A 148 4.94 -7.12 -15.51
N LEU A 149 5.45 -6.27 -14.63
CA LEU A 149 6.88 -5.93 -14.60
C LEU A 149 7.73 -7.11 -14.18
N LEU A 150 7.33 -7.88 -13.17
CA LEU A 150 8.05 -9.10 -12.79
C LEU A 150 8.13 -10.08 -13.97
N ARG A 151 7.04 -10.25 -14.73
CA ARG A 151 7.02 -11.10 -15.92
C ARG A 151 7.95 -10.58 -17.03
N LEU A 152 7.94 -9.27 -17.29
CA LEU A 152 8.79 -8.63 -18.31
C LEU A 152 10.28 -8.71 -17.94
N PHE A 153 10.64 -8.35 -16.72
CA PHE A 153 12.02 -8.40 -16.23
C PHE A 153 12.53 -9.85 -16.09
N SER A 154 11.67 -10.81 -15.77
CA SER A 154 12.04 -12.23 -15.75
C SER A 154 12.33 -12.77 -17.17
N ARG A 155 11.57 -12.34 -18.18
CA ARG A 155 11.80 -12.72 -19.59
C ARG A 155 13.13 -12.18 -20.13
N GLY A 156 13.52 -10.97 -19.76
CA GLY A 156 14.79 -10.36 -20.20
C GLY A 156 16.05 -11.09 -19.71
N ARG A 157 15.96 -11.89 -18.63
CA ARG A 157 17.10 -12.64 -18.08
C ARG A 157 17.26 -14.04 -18.68
N GLY A 158 16.22 -14.58 -19.31
CA GLY A 158 16.25 -15.89 -19.98
C GLY A 158 16.86 -15.87 -21.39
N ASN A 159 17.00 -14.69 -22.00
CA ASN A 159 17.50 -14.53 -23.37
C ASN A 159 18.96 -14.02 -23.43
N ARG A 160 19.71 -14.13 -22.32
CA ARG A 160 21.14 -13.79 -22.21
C ARG A 160 21.94 -14.95 -21.61
N ARG A 161 21.68 -16.17 -22.07
CA ARG A 161 22.55 -17.33 -21.89
C ARG A 161 22.58 -18.10 -23.19
#